data_AF-A0A7C8D0D6-F1
#
_entry.id   AF-A0A7C8D0D6-F1
#
_cell.length_a   1.000
_cell.length_b   1.000
_cell.length_c   1.000
_cell.angle_alpha   90.00
_cell.angle_beta   90.00
_cell.angle_gamma   90.00
#
_symmetry.space_group_name_H-M   'P 1'
#
loop_
_entity.id
_entity.type
_entity.pdbx_description
1 polymer ?
#
loop_
_entity_poly.entity_id
_entity_poly.type
_entity_poly.pdbx_seq_one_letter_code
_entity_poly.pdbx_strand_id
1 'polypeptide(L)'
;MLSRPRLWTPFFLLIGGFLALSATVSGKDCRVDEDLLQRLVSVDPQQHLAAVEQIVRQPDPQLLSSFREILTRKDSSVRRRITMLVVQAYPEDAFSFFQDCLEPFDLHRQEAAAHGIGYLMDPRVAEVLEKLLSSKHREIRIAALRGLQLQCRNIVMAAFQRVIGASQEQSSMVAIDGYQRAMKVLQKSRLKSPTDPDLLQAWGKWANSSISASARKLWISSLEPETPLAIAAATLFESNANWLGRVAPTAGLDYQFSMVNLVSDSTKEITIHASAADIENLRSLSYDLDRVIHLRTASDLLFINPSSLSPRWLAGTDPEIASLVFNISGQSFLHAGIGLLNISYWEGRVQDAHQATVRFARGSGRFIDETITDETGQQLWKMKVHSWFDGGHFPENITIHMTGAQVGTRKTQLRLELKFQQVKGQWLLAEGKTFERTESGEEELRAYCEVEPLSPPVPSPVPGEEDPSDDASGQGSTAGSPRE
;
A
#
# COMPACT_ATOMS: atom_id res chain seq x y z
N MET A 1 -53.17 -29.09 -25.30
CA MET A 1 -53.27 -30.40 -24.65
C MET A 1 -52.52 -30.35 -23.34
N LEU A 2 -53.26 -30.50 -22.23
CA LEU A 2 -52.90 -31.00 -20.89
C LEU A 2 -51.44 -30.79 -20.44
N SER A 3 -51.08 -30.10 -19.34
CA SER A 3 -51.79 -29.84 -18.08
C SER A 3 -51.08 -28.74 -17.27
N ARG A 4 -51.86 -27.86 -16.64
CA ARG A 4 -51.55 -27.17 -15.36
C ARG A 4 -52.28 -27.98 -14.27
N PRO A 5 -51.87 -28.01 -12.98
CA PRO A 5 -51.93 -26.85 -12.04
C PRO A 5 -50.84 -26.89 -10.92
N ARG A 6 -50.72 -26.03 -9.89
CA ARG A 6 -51.42 -24.89 -9.23
C ARG A 6 -50.34 -24.22 -8.33
N LEU A 7 -50.18 -22.89 -8.27
CA LEU A 7 -50.84 -21.92 -7.35
C LEU A 7 -50.87 -22.37 -5.87
N TRP A 8 -50.65 -21.57 -4.83
CA TRP A 8 -50.39 -20.14 -4.60
C TRP A 8 -50.11 -19.98 -3.08
N THR A 9 -49.51 -18.87 -2.69
CA THR A 9 -49.36 -18.28 -1.33
C THR A 9 -50.73 -17.92 -0.67
N PRO A 10 -50.80 -17.08 0.39
CA PRO A 10 -50.54 -17.24 1.85
C PRO A 10 -51.83 -16.98 2.70
N PHE A 11 -51.82 -17.03 4.05
CA PHE A 11 -52.63 -16.14 4.95
C PHE A 11 -52.44 -16.40 6.48
N PHE A 12 -52.18 -15.29 7.19
CA PHE A 12 -52.66 -14.80 8.52
C PHE A 12 -52.60 -15.61 9.85
N LEU A 13 -51.90 -14.97 10.81
CA LEU A 13 -52.34 -14.50 12.16
C LEU A 13 -53.51 -15.21 12.88
N LEU A 14 -53.26 -15.65 14.14
CA LEU A 14 -54.13 -15.33 15.28
C LEU A 14 -53.46 -15.56 16.65
N ILE A 15 -53.90 -14.73 17.58
CA ILE A 15 -53.47 -14.47 18.96
C ILE A 15 -54.07 -15.51 19.94
N GLY A 16 -53.35 -15.80 21.03
CA GLY A 16 -53.97 -15.96 22.36
C GLY A 16 -53.72 -17.30 23.07
N GLY A 17 -53.10 -17.25 24.25
CA GLY A 17 -53.06 -18.38 25.18
C GLY A 17 -51.96 -18.30 26.24
N PHE A 18 -52.18 -17.50 27.28
CA PHE A 18 -51.41 -17.56 28.53
C PHE A 18 -51.50 -18.98 29.12
N LEU A 19 -50.37 -19.66 29.23
CA LEU A 19 -50.17 -20.75 30.18
C LEU A 19 -48.78 -20.57 30.79
N ALA A 20 -48.78 -20.08 32.03
CA ALA A 20 -47.62 -20.05 32.88
C ALA A 20 -47.21 -21.51 33.18
N LEU A 21 -46.25 -22.03 32.41
CA LEU A 21 -45.40 -23.12 32.88
C LEU A 21 -44.20 -22.47 33.57
N SER A 22 -44.22 -22.53 34.89
CA SER A 22 -43.04 -22.46 35.75
C SER A 22 -42.06 -23.56 35.33
N ALA A 23 -41.23 -23.26 34.34
CA ALA A 23 -40.02 -24.02 34.06
C ALA A 23 -39.04 -23.70 35.17
N THR A 24 -38.79 -24.73 35.99
CA THR A 24 -37.66 -24.81 36.89
C THR A 24 -36.40 -24.35 36.17
N VAL A 25 -35.90 -23.18 36.56
CA VAL A 25 -34.51 -22.78 36.29
C VAL A 25 -33.66 -23.75 37.10
N SER A 26 -33.42 -24.92 36.50
CA SER A 26 -32.32 -25.79 36.88
C SER A 26 -31.08 -24.96 36.68
N GLY A 27 -30.42 -24.61 37.79
CA GLY A 27 -29.16 -23.90 37.79
C GLY A 27 -28.22 -24.60 36.82
N LYS A 28 -28.05 -23.99 35.64
CA LYS A 28 -27.04 -24.41 34.69
C LYS A 28 -25.73 -24.04 35.37
N ASP A 29 -25.12 -25.04 36.00
CA ASP A 29 -23.75 -24.98 36.48
C ASP A 29 -22.93 -24.31 35.37
N CYS A 30 -22.46 -23.09 35.65
CA CYS A 30 -21.65 -22.26 34.76
C CYS A 30 -20.23 -22.84 34.70
N ARG A 31 -20.12 -24.11 34.31
CA ARG A 31 -18.83 -24.73 34.03
C ARG A 31 -18.51 -24.42 32.58
N VAL A 32 -17.41 -23.69 32.41
CA VAL A 32 -16.76 -23.52 31.12
C VAL A 32 -16.60 -24.89 30.47
N ASP A 33 -17.06 -25.02 29.23
CA ASP A 33 -16.99 -26.26 28.46
C ASP A 33 -15.52 -26.55 28.10
N GLU A 34 -14.84 -27.31 28.96
CA GLU A 34 -13.44 -27.70 28.78
C GLU A 34 -13.20 -28.49 27.49
N ASP A 35 -14.18 -29.29 27.04
CA ASP A 35 -14.09 -30.01 25.77
C ASP A 35 -14.10 -29.03 24.59
N LEU A 36 -14.96 -28.02 24.64
CA LEU A 36 -14.97 -26.93 23.65
C LEU A 36 -13.63 -26.19 23.60
N LEU A 37 -13.02 -25.87 24.75
CA LEU A 37 -11.71 -25.22 24.80
C LEU A 37 -10.60 -26.10 24.24
N GLN A 38 -10.62 -27.41 24.53
CA GLN A 38 -9.66 -28.36 23.96
C GLN A 38 -9.78 -28.46 22.44
N ARG A 39 -11.01 -28.59 21.92
CA ARG A 39 -11.26 -28.59 20.47
C ARG A 39 -10.82 -27.28 19.83
N LEU A 40 -11.04 -26.14 20.49
CA LEU A 40 -10.64 -24.83 20.01
C LEU A 40 -9.11 -24.69 19.82
N VAL A 41 -8.31 -25.30 20.70
CA VAL A 41 -6.84 -25.26 20.58
C VAL A 41 -6.26 -26.50 19.90
N SER A 42 -7.11 -27.36 19.33
CA SER A 42 -6.68 -28.58 18.65
C SER A 42 -5.84 -28.25 17.40
N VAL A 43 -4.86 -29.11 17.15
CA VAL A 43 -4.09 -29.09 15.91
C VAL A 43 -4.91 -29.62 14.73
N ASP A 44 -5.94 -30.42 15.00
CA ASP A 44 -6.88 -30.90 14.00
C ASP A 44 -7.75 -29.73 13.49
N PRO A 45 -7.64 -29.38 12.19
CA PRO A 45 -8.43 -28.29 11.61
C PRO A 45 -9.94 -28.49 11.75
N GLN A 46 -10.45 -29.72 11.69
CA GLN A 46 -11.90 -29.98 11.76
C GLN A 46 -12.44 -29.72 13.16
N GLN A 47 -11.74 -30.19 14.20
CA GLN A 47 -12.10 -29.92 15.58
C GLN A 47 -12.04 -28.43 15.92
N HIS A 48 -10.97 -27.76 15.47
CA HIS A 48 -10.81 -26.32 15.64
C HIS A 48 -11.94 -25.53 14.96
N LEU A 49 -12.23 -25.84 13.70
CA LEU A 49 -13.32 -25.19 12.94
C LEU A 49 -14.68 -25.41 13.60
N ALA A 50 -14.99 -26.64 14.03
CA ALA A 50 -16.24 -26.94 14.71
C ALA A 50 -16.40 -26.14 16.02
N ALA A 51 -15.32 -25.98 16.80
CA ALA A 51 -15.33 -25.18 18.01
C ALA A 51 -15.52 -23.68 17.71
N VAL A 52 -14.82 -23.15 16.70
CA VAL A 52 -14.97 -21.75 16.25
C VAL A 52 -16.40 -21.48 15.79
N GLU A 53 -16.98 -22.36 14.96
CA GLU A 53 -18.37 -22.21 14.49
C GLU A 53 -19.38 -22.24 15.64
N GLN A 54 -19.17 -23.15 16.60
CA GLN A 54 -20.02 -23.24 17.79
C GLN A 54 -19.99 -21.92 18.59
N ILE A 55 -18.80 -21.37 18.84
CA ILE A 55 -18.62 -20.13 19.61
C ILE A 55 -19.18 -18.92 18.84
N VAL A 56 -18.96 -18.83 17.53
CA VAL A 56 -19.49 -17.72 16.71
C VAL A 56 -21.02 -17.74 16.68
N ARG A 57 -21.65 -18.92 16.62
CA ARG A 57 -23.12 -19.04 16.61
C ARG A 57 -23.74 -18.72 17.97
N GLN A 58 -23.05 -19.03 19.06
CA GLN A 58 -23.53 -18.81 20.43
C GLN A 58 -22.38 -18.29 21.31
N PRO A 59 -22.05 -16.99 21.20
CA PRO A 59 -21.00 -16.40 22.02
C PRO A 59 -21.38 -16.43 23.50
N ASP A 60 -20.48 -16.97 24.32
CA ASP A 60 -20.61 -16.99 25.78
C ASP A 60 -19.51 -16.12 26.39
N PRO A 61 -19.83 -14.93 26.93
CA PRO A 61 -18.83 -14.03 27.52
C PRO A 61 -17.98 -14.68 28.62
N GLN A 62 -18.45 -15.75 29.27
CA GLN A 62 -17.65 -16.47 30.28
C GLN A 62 -16.37 -17.09 29.68
N LEU A 63 -16.37 -17.43 28.38
CA LEU A 63 -15.23 -17.97 27.67
C LEU A 63 -14.07 -16.98 27.53
N LEU A 64 -14.33 -15.67 27.62
CA LEU A 64 -13.28 -14.65 27.54
C LEU A 64 -12.22 -14.83 28.64
N SER A 65 -12.62 -15.27 29.84
CA SER A 65 -11.67 -15.59 30.92
C SER A 65 -10.68 -16.69 30.52
N SER A 66 -11.16 -17.75 29.88
CA SER A 66 -10.32 -18.84 29.38
C SER A 66 -9.48 -18.42 28.17
N PHE A 67 -10.01 -17.58 27.30
CA PHE A 67 -9.24 -17.05 26.17
C PHE A 67 -8.05 -16.22 26.65
N ARG A 68 -8.22 -15.43 27.72
CA ARG A 68 -7.13 -14.68 28.36
C ARG A 68 -5.98 -15.59 28.77
N GLU A 69 -6.28 -16.75 29.33
CA GLU A 69 -5.28 -17.77 29.70
C GLU A 69 -4.64 -18.42 28.48
N ILE A 70 -5.44 -18.79 27.46
CA ILE A 70 -4.91 -19.39 26.22
C ILE A 70 -3.94 -18.44 25.49
N LEU A 71 -4.17 -17.12 25.56
CA LEU A 71 -3.28 -16.13 24.96
C LEU A 71 -1.88 -16.07 25.59
N THR A 72 -1.66 -16.67 26.76
CA THR A 72 -0.31 -16.78 27.36
C THR A 72 0.56 -17.87 26.69
N ARG A 73 -0.06 -18.75 25.89
CA ARG A 73 0.66 -19.85 25.25
C ARG A 73 1.70 -19.33 24.26
N LYS A 74 2.86 -20.00 24.22
CA LYS A 74 3.97 -19.70 23.30
C LYS A 74 3.63 -19.89 21.82
N ASP A 75 2.67 -20.76 21.49
CA ASP A 75 2.24 -21.00 20.11
C ASP A 75 1.47 -19.79 19.52
N SER A 76 2.09 -19.12 18.55
CA SER A 76 1.53 -17.94 17.89
C SER A 76 0.32 -18.25 16.99
N SER A 77 0.21 -19.48 16.47
CA SER A 77 -0.95 -19.91 15.67
C SER A 77 -2.21 -19.96 16.54
N VAL A 78 -2.09 -20.55 17.74
CA VAL A 78 -3.18 -20.59 18.72
C VAL A 78 -3.57 -19.19 19.14
N ARG A 79 -2.59 -18.33 19.51
CA ARG A 79 -2.88 -16.94 19.89
C ARG A 79 -3.61 -16.18 18.80
N ARG A 80 -3.17 -16.31 17.54
CA ARG A 80 -3.81 -15.65 16.40
C ARG A 80 -5.25 -16.13 16.20
N ARG A 81 -5.51 -17.44 16.30
CA ARG A 81 -6.86 -18.01 16.17
C ARG A 81 -7.80 -17.45 17.24
N ILE A 82 -7.37 -17.43 18.50
CA ILE A 82 -8.15 -16.84 19.61
C ILE A 82 -8.37 -15.35 19.40
N THR A 83 -7.34 -14.61 19.00
CA THR A 83 -7.44 -13.17 18.72
C THR A 83 -8.50 -12.90 17.64
N MET A 84 -8.47 -13.63 16.53
CA MET A 84 -9.47 -13.47 15.47
C MET A 84 -10.87 -13.91 15.90
N LEU A 85 -10.98 -14.99 16.68
CA LEU A 85 -12.24 -15.45 17.23
C LEU A 85 -12.87 -14.38 18.12
N VAL A 86 -12.09 -13.72 18.98
CA VAL A 86 -12.60 -12.65 19.84
C VAL A 86 -13.13 -11.48 19.01
N VAL A 87 -12.36 -11.03 18.01
CA VAL A 87 -12.79 -9.94 17.11
C VAL A 87 -14.10 -10.29 16.39
N GLN A 88 -14.28 -11.55 15.99
CA GLN A 88 -15.44 -11.99 15.22
C GLN A 88 -16.67 -12.28 16.09
N ALA A 89 -16.50 -13.00 17.20
CA ALA A 89 -17.61 -13.51 18.02
C ALA A 89 -18.01 -12.55 19.15
N TYR A 90 -17.12 -11.62 19.55
CA TYR A 90 -17.34 -10.70 20.67
C TYR A 90 -17.02 -9.24 20.30
N PRO A 91 -17.59 -8.68 19.22
CA PRO A 91 -17.20 -7.36 18.73
C PRO A 91 -17.39 -6.24 19.77
N GLU A 92 -18.43 -6.31 20.60
CA GLU A 92 -18.73 -5.31 21.65
C GLU A 92 -17.75 -5.37 22.84
N ASP A 93 -17.26 -6.57 23.18
CA ASP A 93 -16.34 -6.80 24.30
C ASP A 93 -14.86 -6.84 23.87
N ALA A 94 -14.58 -6.92 22.57
CA ALA A 94 -13.22 -7.15 22.07
C ALA A 94 -12.24 -6.06 22.52
N PHE A 95 -12.67 -4.79 22.53
CA PHE A 95 -11.80 -3.70 22.95
C PHE A 95 -11.40 -3.81 24.43
N SER A 96 -12.37 -3.97 25.32
CA SER A 96 -12.11 -4.10 26.77
C SER A 96 -11.31 -5.37 27.05
N PHE A 97 -11.66 -6.49 26.41
CA PHE A 97 -10.93 -7.74 26.54
C PHE A 97 -9.45 -7.60 26.19
N PHE A 98 -9.12 -7.02 25.03
CA PHE A 98 -7.73 -6.87 24.64
C PHE A 98 -7.01 -5.79 25.46
N GLN A 99 -7.72 -4.73 25.86
CA GLN A 99 -7.14 -3.72 26.74
C GLN A 99 -6.68 -4.32 28.07
N ASP A 100 -7.50 -5.17 28.69
CA ASP A 100 -7.12 -5.91 29.90
C ASP A 100 -5.95 -6.86 29.65
N CYS A 101 -5.91 -7.50 28.47
CA CYS A 101 -4.83 -8.40 28.11
C CYS A 101 -3.46 -7.70 27.92
N LEU A 102 -3.42 -6.36 27.85
CA LEU A 102 -2.19 -5.58 27.79
C LEU A 102 -1.49 -5.40 29.15
N GLU A 103 -2.10 -5.81 30.26
CA GLU A 103 -1.45 -5.74 31.57
C GLU A 103 -0.10 -6.50 31.60
N PRO A 104 0.92 -6.01 32.34
CA PRO A 104 2.34 -6.40 32.20
C PRO A 104 2.73 -7.78 32.76
N PHE A 105 1.86 -8.78 32.66
CA PHE A 105 2.08 -10.10 33.26
C PHE A 105 2.61 -11.16 32.29
N ASP A 106 2.34 -11.05 30.98
CA ASP A 106 2.80 -12.03 30.00
C ASP A 106 3.02 -11.39 28.62
N LEU A 107 4.21 -11.62 28.04
CA LEU A 107 4.62 -11.02 26.77
C LEU A 107 3.77 -11.52 25.59
N HIS A 108 3.44 -12.81 25.56
CA HIS A 108 2.71 -13.43 24.46
C HIS A 108 1.26 -12.95 24.40
N ARG A 109 0.64 -12.79 25.56
CA ARG A 109 -0.70 -12.23 25.70
C ARG A 109 -0.72 -10.75 25.30
N GLN A 110 0.26 -9.96 25.73
CA GLN A 110 0.38 -8.56 25.33
C GLN A 110 0.56 -8.38 23.82
N GLU A 111 1.42 -9.20 23.20
CA GLU A 111 1.60 -9.22 21.74
C GLU A 111 0.29 -9.53 21.01
N ALA A 112 -0.43 -10.57 21.44
CA ALA A 112 -1.71 -10.95 20.85
C ALA A 112 -2.79 -9.87 21.05
N ALA A 113 -2.83 -9.25 22.21
CA ALA A 113 -3.73 -8.15 22.51
C ALA A 113 -3.46 -6.92 21.64
N ALA A 114 -2.20 -6.54 21.46
CA ALA A 114 -1.81 -5.45 20.56
C ALA A 114 -2.26 -5.73 19.12
N HIS A 115 -2.13 -6.99 18.67
CA HIS A 115 -2.68 -7.43 17.39
C HIS A 115 -4.20 -7.32 17.33
N GLY A 116 -4.91 -7.84 18.35
CA GLY A 116 -6.36 -7.80 18.45
C GLY A 116 -6.92 -6.39 18.37
N ILE A 117 -6.36 -5.47 19.17
CA ILE A 117 -6.71 -4.04 19.14
C ILE A 117 -6.55 -3.45 17.73
N GLY A 118 -5.49 -3.82 17.01
CA GLY A 118 -5.25 -3.37 15.63
C GLY A 118 -6.34 -3.76 14.63
N TYR A 119 -7.09 -4.83 14.87
CA TYR A 119 -8.20 -5.27 14.01
C TYR A 119 -9.52 -4.57 14.30
N LEU A 120 -9.63 -3.82 15.40
CA LEU A 120 -10.88 -3.19 15.79
C LEU A 120 -11.11 -1.89 15.03
N MET A 121 -12.36 -1.65 14.65
CA MET A 121 -12.81 -0.37 14.09
C MET A 121 -13.25 0.56 15.22
N ASP A 122 -12.33 0.89 16.13
CA ASP A 122 -12.60 1.71 17.30
C ASP A 122 -11.68 2.94 17.35
N PRO A 123 -12.20 4.16 17.54
CA PRO A 123 -11.40 5.39 17.52
C PRO A 123 -10.33 5.46 18.61
N ARG A 124 -10.43 4.64 19.67
CA ARG A 124 -9.45 4.56 20.76
C ARG A 124 -8.21 3.75 20.41
N VAL A 125 -8.26 2.94 19.35
CA VAL A 125 -7.17 2.01 18.95
C VAL A 125 -5.84 2.73 18.81
N ALA A 126 -5.79 3.84 18.08
CA ALA A 126 -4.54 4.54 17.80
C ALA A 126 -3.82 5.01 19.07
N GLU A 127 -4.55 5.47 20.09
CA GLU A 127 -3.97 5.93 21.36
C GLU A 127 -3.37 4.77 22.16
N VAL A 128 -4.05 3.62 22.18
CA VAL A 128 -3.51 2.43 22.85
C VAL A 128 -2.26 1.95 22.15
N LEU A 129 -2.29 1.82 20.82
CA LEU A 129 -1.14 1.38 20.05
C LEU A 129 0.05 2.35 20.16
N GLU A 130 -0.19 3.67 20.22
CA GLU A 130 0.86 4.67 20.46
C GLU A 130 1.66 4.38 21.74
N LYS A 131 0.96 4.07 22.85
CA LYS A 131 1.61 3.74 24.13
C LYS A 131 2.52 2.52 24.00
N LEU A 132 2.09 1.52 23.24
CA LEU A 132 2.83 0.28 23.00
C LEU A 132 4.08 0.46 22.14
N LEU A 133 4.15 1.50 21.30
CA LEU A 133 5.36 1.82 20.53
C LEU A 133 6.56 2.18 21.42
N SER A 134 6.33 2.58 22.67
CA SER A 134 7.40 2.84 23.66
C SER A 134 7.76 1.60 24.50
N SER A 135 7.22 0.43 24.19
CA SER A 135 7.51 -0.80 24.94
C SER A 135 8.99 -1.19 24.84
N LYS A 136 9.55 -1.71 25.95
CA LYS A 136 10.91 -2.29 25.96
C LYS A 136 11.01 -3.55 25.10
N HIS A 137 9.91 -4.27 24.94
CA HIS A 137 9.84 -5.51 24.16
C HIS A 137 9.57 -5.22 22.69
N ARG A 138 10.44 -5.71 21.81
CA ARG A 138 10.38 -5.44 20.37
C ARG A 138 9.13 -6.06 19.73
N GLU A 139 8.71 -7.23 20.21
CA GLU A 139 7.53 -7.96 19.75
C GLU A 139 6.26 -7.12 19.89
N ILE A 140 6.11 -6.45 21.05
CA ILE A 140 4.99 -5.55 21.32
C ILE A 140 5.04 -4.32 20.40
N ARG A 141 6.23 -3.71 20.21
CA ARG A 141 6.38 -2.57 19.29
C ARG A 141 5.99 -2.95 17.86
N ILE A 142 6.42 -4.10 17.37
CA ILE A 142 6.08 -4.61 16.04
C ILE A 142 4.57 -4.89 15.93
N ALA A 143 3.97 -5.52 16.94
CA ALA A 143 2.54 -5.77 16.97
C ALA A 143 1.75 -4.45 16.91
N ALA A 144 2.18 -3.42 17.64
CA ALA A 144 1.58 -2.09 17.61
C ALA A 144 1.73 -1.40 16.24
N LEU A 145 2.90 -1.47 15.61
CA LEU A 145 3.10 -0.96 14.25
C LEU A 145 2.21 -1.64 13.21
N ARG A 146 2.07 -2.97 13.31
CA ARG A 146 1.15 -3.74 12.47
C ARG A 146 -0.31 -3.38 12.75
N GLY A 147 -0.67 -3.11 14.01
CA GLY A 147 -2.01 -2.63 14.35
C GLY A 147 -2.32 -1.28 13.72
N LEU A 148 -1.39 -0.31 13.79
CA LEU A 148 -1.54 0.98 13.12
C LEU A 148 -1.65 0.81 11.60
N GLN A 149 -0.89 -0.12 11.01
CA GLN A 149 -1.02 -0.47 9.60
C GLN A 149 -2.42 -0.97 9.24
N LEU A 150 -3.03 -1.81 10.08
CA LEU A 150 -4.37 -2.35 9.83
C LEU A 150 -5.43 -1.24 9.83
N GLN A 151 -5.30 -0.24 10.69
CA GLN A 151 -6.17 0.95 10.69
C GLN A 151 -6.09 1.69 9.35
N CYS A 152 -4.90 1.77 8.75
CA CYS A 152 -4.75 2.37 7.43
C CYS A 152 -5.32 1.51 6.30
N ARG A 153 -5.26 0.18 6.44
CA ARG A 153 -5.59 -0.77 5.35
C ARG A 153 -7.03 -0.65 4.86
N ASN A 154 -7.99 -0.30 5.71
CA ASN A 154 -9.40 -0.28 5.33
C ASN A 154 -9.70 0.74 4.22
N ILE A 155 -9.10 1.94 4.30
CA ILE A 155 -9.24 2.96 3.24
C ILE A 155 -8.54 2.50 1.97
N VAL A 156 -7.37 1.89 2.13
CA VAL A 156 -6.54 1.41 1.01
C VAL A 156 -7.24 0.31 0.23
N MET A 157 -7.92 -0.62 0.90
CA MET A 157 -8.68 -1.69 0.22
C MET A 157 -9.91 -1.15 -0.49
N ALA A 158 -10.63 -0.20 0.12
CA ALA A 158 -11.75 0.45 -0.55
C ALA A 158 -11.31 1.23 -1.80
N ALA A 159 -10.18 1.96 -1.72
CA ALA A 159 -9.59 2.64 -2.87
C ALA A 159 -9.18 1.65 -3.96
N PHE A 160 -8.57 0.52 -3.58
CA PHE A 160 -8.16 -0.51 -4.53
C PHE A 160 -9.38 -1.07 -5.27
N GLN A 161 -10.43 -1.44 -4.54
CA GLN A 161 -11.67 -1.97 -5.10
C GLN A 161 -12.37 -1.00 -6.05
N ARG A 162 -12.36 0.31 -5.75
CA ARG A 162 -12.88 1.35 -6.66
C ARG A 162 -12.07 1.42 -7.95
N VAL A 163 -10.74 1.49 -7.84
CA VAL A 163 -9.85 1.63 -9.01
C VAL A 163 -9.93 0.42 -9.94
N ILE A 164 -10.11 -0.80 -9.42
CA ILE A 164 -10.29 -2.00 -10.25
C ILE A 164 -11.76 -2.23 -10.69
N GLY A 165 -12.67 -1.31 -10.38
CA GLY A 165 -14.09 -1.42 -10.75
C GLY A 165 -14.89 -2.49 -9.99
N ALA A 166 -14.37 -3.02 -8.88
CA ALA A 166 -14.99 -4.09 -8.10
C ALA A 166 -16.04 -3.62 -7.09
N SER A 167 -16.00 -2.35 -6.68
CA SER A 167 -16.97 -1.77 -5.74
C SER A 167 -17.03 -0.25 -5.87
N GLN A 168 -18.21 0.34 -5.69
CA GLN A 168 -18.40 1.79 -5.55
C GLN A 168 -18.49 2.22 -4.07
N GLU A 169 -18.22 1.31 -3.13
CA GLU A 169 -18.33 1.59 -1.70
C GLU A 169 -17.37 2.72 -1.28
N GLN A 170 -17.96 3.71 -0.59
CA GLN A 170 -17.22 4.77 0.05
C GLN A 170 -16.64 4.25 1.37
N SER A 171 -15.44 4.71 1.70
CA SER A 171 -14.85 4.40 2.99
C SER A 171 -15.70 4.99 4.12
N SER A 172 -15.98 4.20 5.16
CA SER A 172 -16.76 4.69 6.31
C SER A 172 -16.01 5.80 7.05
N MET A 173 -16.76 6.72 7.68
CA MET A 173 -16.16 7.80 8.48
C MET A 173 -15.25 7.27 9.59
N VAL A 174 -15.60 6.13 10.19
CA VAL A 174 -14.79 5.48 11.23
C VAL A 174 -13.44 5.02 10.67
N ALA A 175 -13.40 4.49 9.44
CA ALA A 175 -12.15 4.14 8.78
C ALA A 175 -11.28 5.36 8.46
N ILE A 176 -11.90 6.46 8.02
CA ILE A 176 -11.22 7.73 7.75
C ILE A 176 -10.58 8.29 9.02
N ASP A 177 -11.33 8.36 10.12
CA ASP A 177 -10.82 8.83 11.41
C ASP A 177 -9.71 7.90 11.95
N GLY A 178 -9.89 6.57 11.84
CA GLY A 178 -8.88 5.58 12.23
C GLY A 178 -7.56 5.75 11.49
N TYR A 179 -7.60 5.91 10.16
CA TYR A 179 -6.41 6.21 9.35
C TYR A 179 -5.73 7.51 9.78
N GLN A 180 -6.48 8.60 9.91
CA GLN A 180 -5.91 9.90 10.27
C GLN A 180 -5.21 9.85 11.63
N ARG A 181 -5.81 9.20 12.62
CA ARG A 181 -5.20 8.99 13.93
C ARG A 181 -3.95 8.12 13.83
N ALA A 182 -4.00 7.02 13.10
CA ALA A 182 -2.86 6.13 12.91
C ALA A 182 -1.68 6.86 12.25
N MET A 183 -1.93 7.64 11.19
CA MET A 183 -0.91 8.44 10.52
C MET A 183 -0.30 9.50 11.44
N LYS A 184 -1.13 10.16 12.26
CA LYS A 184 -0.64 11.13 13.27
C LYS A 184 0.24 10.48 14.33
N VAL A 185 -0.12 9.29 14.80
CA VAL A 185 0.68 8.51 15.76
C VAL A 185 2.02 8.10 15.14
N LEU A 186 2.01 7.61 13.91
CA LEU A 186 3.24 7.25 13.18
C LEU A 186 4.15 8.47 13.03
N GLN A 187 3.61 9.62 12.62
CA GLN A 187 4.36 10.88 12.52
C GLN A 187 4.97 11.29 13.85
N LYS A 188 4.19 11.33 14.92
CA LYS A 188 4.67 11.72 16.26
C LYS A 188 5.75 10.76 16.77
N SER A 189 5.55 9.46 16.61
CA SER A 189 6.48 8.42 17.07
C SER A 189 7.80 8.48 16.32
N ARG A 190 7.74 8.75 15.01
CA ARG A 190 8.92 8.97 14.17
C ARG A 190 9.75 10.17 14.64
N LEU A 191 9.11 11.29 14.97
CA LEU A 191 9.79 12.48 15.46
C LEU A 191 10.48 12.24 16.81
N LYS A 192 9.90 11.40 17.66
CA LYS A 192 10.47 11.02 18.96
C LYS A 192 11.65 10.06 18.82
N SER A 193 11.60 9.14 17.85
CA SER A 193 12.59 8.07 17.65
C SER A 193 13.05 7.98 16.18
N PRO A 194 13.82 8.98 15.69
CA PRO A 194 14.19 9.09 14.27
C PRO A 194 15.20 8.03 13.79
N THR A 195 15.74 7.20 14.66
CA THR A 195 16.70 6.14 14.33
C THR A 195 16.17 4.73 14.58
N ASP A 196 14.92 4.57 15.06
CA ASP A 196 14.32 3.25 15.29
C ASP A 196 14.11 2.51 13.95
N PRO A 197 14.72 1.33 13.74
CA PRO A 197 14.68 0.61 12.46
C PRO A 197 13.28 0.06 12.11
N ASP A 198 12.48 -0.33 13.11
CA ASP A 198 11.14 -0.86 12.87
C ASP A 198 10.19 0.28 12.47
N LEU A 199 10.31 1.44 13.13
CA LEU A 199 9.60 2.66 12.72
C LEU A 199 10.04 3.17 11.35
N LEU A 200 11.33 3.07 11.02
CA LEU A 200 11.87 3.43 9.70
C LEU A 200 11.26 2.57 8.58
N GLN A 201 11.20 1.26 8.79
CA GLN A 201 10.62 0.34 7.83
C GLN A 201 9.11 0.60 7.63
N ALA A 202 8.38 0.78 8.72
CA ALA A 202 6.98 1.20 8.71
C ALA A 202 6.77 2.51 7.93
N TRP A 203 7.62 3.49 8.20
CA TRP A 203 7.58 4.80 7.56
C TRP A 203 7.78 4.73 6.06
N GLY A 204 8.83 4.04 5.59
CA GLY A 204 9.13 3.92 4.17
C GLY A 204 7.98 3.34 3.35
N LYS A 205 7.13 2.52 3.99
CA LYS A 205 5.95 1.91 3.38
C LYS A 205 4.71 2.80 3.40
N TRP A 206 4.43 3.48 4.51
CA TRP A 206 3.14 4.16 4.72
C TRP A 206 3.19 5.68 4.66
N ALA A 207 4.37 6.30 4.59
CA ALA A 207 4.48 7.73 4.43
C ALA A 207 3.66 8.19 3.22
N ASN A 208 2.71 9.09 3.48
CA ASN A 208 1.92 9.75 2.46
C ASN A 208 2.62 11.03 1.99
N SER A 209 2.02 11.77 1.07
CA SER A 209 2.63 12.97 0.48
C SER A 209 2.94 14.06 1.51
N SER A 210 1.97 14.36 2.39
CA SER A 210 2.08 15.35 3.46
C SER A 210 3.19 15.02 4.46
N ILE A 211 3.27 13.75 4.84
CA ILE A 211 4.28 13.25 5.77
C ILE A 211 5.67 13.33 5.14
N SER A 212 5.81 12.92 3.88
CA SER A 212 7.08 12.99 3.15
C SER A 212 7.54 14.45 3.00
N ALA A 213 6.62 15.36 2.69
CA ALA A 213 6.91 16.80 2.62
C ALA A 213 7.36 17.37 3.97
N SER A 214 6.72 16.96 5.06
CA SER A 214 7.09 17.36 6.42
C SER A 214 8.49 16.87 6.79
N ALA A 215 8.82 15.61 6.44
CA ALA A 215 10.15 15.04 6.69
C ALA A 215 11.26 15.81 5.96
N ARG A 216 11.03 16.20 4.70
CA ARG A 216 11.98 17.05 3.95
C ARG A 216 12.19 18.40 4.62
N LYS A 217 11.09 19.10 4.98
CA LYS A 217 11.16 20.40 5.66
C LYS A 217 11.94 20.34 6.97
N LEU A 218 11.68 19.32 7.78
CA LEU A 218 12.38 19.11 9.05
C LEU A 218 13.87 18.85 8.86
N TRP A 219 14.24 18.03 7.87
CA TRP A 219 15.64 17.78 7.59
C TRP A 219 16.36 19.03 7.09
N ILE A 220 15.77 19.78 6.15
CA ILE A 220 16.34 21.07 5.70
C ILE A 220 16.54 22.01 6.89
N SER A 221 15.55 22.10 7.78
CA SER A 221 15.61 22.98 8.97
C SER A 221 16.64 22.54 10.01
N SER A 222 17.09 21.27 9.95
CA SER A 222 18.16 20.76 10.82
C SER A 222 19.57 21.08 10.32
N LEU A 223 19.68 21.55 9.06
CA LEU A 223 20.93 22.02 8.50
C LEU A 223 21.20 23.45 9.00
N GLU A 224 22.47 23.83 9.06
CA GLU A 224 22.85 25.21 9.36
C GLU A 224 22.26 26.15 8.29
N PRO A 225 21.45 27.15 8.70
CA PRO A 225 20.82 28.09 7.77
C PRO A 225 21.84 28.80 6.89
N GLU A 226 21.44 29.16 5.67
CA GLU A 226 22.25 29.94 4.71
C GLU A 226 23.55 29.26 4.26
N THR A 227 23.83 28.04 4.71
CA THR A 227 24.94 27.25 4.15
C THR A 227 24.62 26.86 2.70
N PRO A 228 25.64 26.75 1.84
CA PRO A 228 25.43 26.29 0.46
C PRO A 228 24.73 24.92 0.37
N LEU A 229 24.93 24.06 1.38
CA LEU A 229 24.25 22.77 1.53
C LEU A 229 22.75 22.95 1.80
N ALA A 230 22.37 23.79 2.78
CA ALA A 230 20.96 24.03 3.10
C ALA A 230 20.21 24.63 1.90
N ILE A 231 20.81 25.62 1.23
CA ILE A 231 20.24 26.27 0.05
C ILE A 231 20.05 25.25 -1.07
N ALA A 232 21.12 24.56 -1.49
CA ALA A 232 21.04 23.69 -2.64
C ALA A 232 20.17 22.44 -2.39
N ALA A 233 20.09 21.96 -1.13
CA ALA A 233 19.17 20.89 -0.79
C ALA A 233 17.70 21.35 -0.78
N ALA A 234 17.41 22.58 -0.33
CA ALA A 234 16.09 23.17 -0.47
C ALA A 234 15.69 23.31 -1.94
N THR A 235 16.59 23.83 -2.78
CA THR A 235 16.37 23.94 -4.24
C THR A 235 16.15 22.57 -4.89
N LEU A 236 16.94 21.55 -4.55
CA LEU A 236 16.73 20.18 -5.04
C LEU A 236 15.33 19.67 -4.72
N PHE A 237 14.90 19.79 -3.45
CA PHE A 237 13.61 19.26 -3.05
C PHE A 237 12.45 20.03 -3.63
N GLU A 238 12.53 21.35 -3.72
CA GLU A 238 11.50 22.19 -4.32
C GLU A 238 11.33 21.87 -5.82
N SER A 239 12.44 21.86 -6.58
CA SER A 239 12.40 21.68 -8.03
C SER A 239 11.93 20.29 -8.49
N ASN A 240 11.95 19.29 -7.62
CA ASN A 240 11.60 17.90 -7.97
C ASN A 240 10.45 17.32 -7.12
N ALA A 241 9.80 18.12 -6.27
CA ALA A 241 8.72 17.67 -5.39
C ALA A 241 7.50 17.09 -6.12
N ASN A 242 7.35 17.40 -7.41
CA ASN A 242 6.20 17.01 -8.21
C ASN A 242 6.36 15.66 -8.90
N TRP A 243 7.55 15.04 -8.85
CA TRP A 243 7.78 13.76 -9.51
C TRP A 243 8.59 12.77 -8.68
N LEU A 244 9.37 13.21 -7.68
CA LEU A 244 10.13 12.34 -6.77
C LEU A 244 9.44 12.15 -5.40
N GLY A 245 9.65 10.96 -4.81
CA GLY A 245 9.11 10.56 -3.52
C GLY A 245 7.63 10.18 -3.56
N ARG A 246 6.85 10.79 -2.66
CA ARG A 246 5.38 10.63 -2.60
C ARG A 246 4.76 11.99 -2.92
N VAL A 247 4.32 12.15 -4.16
CA VAL A 247 3.77 13.41 -4.68
C VAL A 247 2.32 13.56 -4.20
N ALA A 248 1.88 14.77 -3.88
CA ALA A 248 0.47 15.00 -3.59
C ALA A 248 -0.30 15.05 -4.93
N PRO A 249 -1.31 14.18 -5.14
CA PRO A 249 -2.08 14.21 -6.38
C PRO A 249 -2.88 15.51 -6.47
N THR A 250 -2.78 16.21 -7.60
CA THR A 250 -3.46 17.49 -7.86
C THR A 250 -4.87 17.32 -8.41
N ALA A 251 -5.16 16.19 -9.06
CA ALA A 251 -6.44 15.87 -9.67
C ALA A 251 -6.64 14.35 -9.78
N GLY A 252 -7.88 13.93 -10.09
CA GLY A 252 -8.13 12.56 -10.51
C GLY A 252 -7.57 12.25 -11.91
N LEU A 253 -7.28 10.99 -12.16
CA LEU A 253 -6.73 10.48 -13.42
C LEU A 253 -7.65 9.45 -14.04
N ASP A 254 -7.81 9.60 -15.36
CA ASP A 254 -8.56 8.68 -16.22
C ASP A 254 -7.65 8.35 -17.40
N TYR A 255 -7.30 7.07 -17.56
CA TYR A 255 -6.43 6.62 -18.65
C TYR A 255 -6.64 5.14 -18.98
N GLN A 256 -6.24 4.76 -20.19
CA GLN A 256 -6.04 3.38 -20.59
C GLN A 256 -4.56 3.05 -20.52
N PHE A 257 -4.21 1.98 -19.83
CA PHE A 257 -2.88 1.42 -19.78
C PHE A 257 -2.86 0.12 -20.58
N SER A 258 -1.97 0.05 -21.56
CA SER A 258 -1.78 -1.10 -22.42
C SER A 258 -0.34 -1.60 -22.27
N MET A 259 -0.14 -2.90 -22.11
CA MET A 259 1.20 -3.48 -21.98
C MET A 259 1.30 -4.82 -22.70
N VAL A 260 2.50 -5.12 -23.20
CA VAL A 260 2.86 -6.35 -23.89
C VAL A 260 4.12 -6.94 -23.25
N ASN A 261 4.07 -8.22 -22.90
CA ASN A 261 5.23 -9.05 -22.58
C ASN A 261 5.62 -9.85 -23.83
N LEU A 262 6.72 -9.47 -24.46
CA LEU A 262 7.17 -10.07 -25.71
C LEU A 262 7.74 -11.48 -25.54
N VAL A 263 8.15 -11.86 -24.33
CA VAL A 263 8.70 -13.21 -24.08
C VAL A 263 7.61 -14.25 -23.91
N SER A 264 6.48 -13.87 -23.33
CA SER A 264 5.34 -14.77 -23.16
C SER A 264 4.22 -14.54 -24.17
N ASP A 265 4.39 -13.59 -25.09
CA ASP A 265 3.37 -13.13 -26.03
C ASP A 265 2.02 -12.82 -25.33
N SER A 266 2.10 -12.11 -24.19
CA SER A 266 0.94 -11.79 -23.37
C SER A 266 0.69 -10.30 -23.38
N THR A 267 -0.57 -9.92 -23.54
CA THR A 267 -1.01 -8.52 -23.46
C THR A 267 -1.92 -8.29 -22.25
N LYS A 268 -1.96 -7.04 -21.77
CA LYS A 268 -2.91 -6.56 -20.76
C LYS A 268 -3.35 -5.16 -21.10
N GLU A 269 -4.64 -4.92 -20.90
CA GLU A 269 -5.24 -3.59 -20.98
C GLU A 269 -6.00 -3.34 -19.68
N ILE A 270 -5.83 -2.14 -19.11
CA ILE A 270 -6.43 -1.73 -17.85
C ILE A 270 -6.93 -0.30 -18.01
N THR A 271 -8.23 -0.10 -17.82
CA THR A 271 -8.80 1.24 -17.70
C THR A 271 -8.75 1.67 -16.23
N ILE A 272 -8.23 2.85 -15.97
CA ILE A 272 -8.13 3.43 -14.64
C ILE A 272 -9.05 4.64 -14.56
N HIS A 273 -9.87 4.65 -13.51
CA HIS A 273 -10.63 5.80 -13.04
C HIS A 273 -10.28 5.99 -11.56
N ALA A 274 -9.46 6.99 -11.25
CA ALA A 274 -8.97 7.21 -9.90
C ALA A 274 -9.16 8.66 -9.47
N SER A 275 -9.82 8.87 -8.33
CA SER A 275 -9.82 10.19 -7.69
C SER A 275 -8.44 10.51 -7.09
N ALA A 276 -8.17 11.78 -6.79
CA ALA A 276 -6.95 12.17 -6.08
C ALA A 276 -6.81 11.43 -4.73
N ALA A 277 -7.92 11.16 -4.04
CA ALA A 277 -7.91 10.38 -2.81
C ALA A 277 -7.54 8.91 -3.05
N ASP A 278 -8.01 8.30 -4.14
CA ASP A 278 -7.64 6.92 -4.48
C ASP A 278 -6.14 6.81 -4.77
N ILE A 279 -5.60 7.75 -5.56
CA ILE A 279 -4.16 7.84 -5.85
C ILE A 279 -3.36 7.94 -4.54
N GLU A 280 -3.72 8.86 -3.64
CA GLU A 280 -3.01 9.04 -2.37
C GLU A 280 -3.05 7.79 -1.48
N ASN A 281 -4.21 7.14 -1.37
CA ASN A 281 -4.39 5.98 -0.50
C ASN A 281 -3.61 4.75 -1.02
N LEU A 282 -3.57 4.55 -2.34
CA LEU A 282 -2.94 3.39 -2.95
C LEU A 282 -1.41 3.42 -2.94
N ARG A 283 -0.78 4.59 -2.72
CA ARG A 283 0.68 4.70 -2.51
C ARG A 283 1.20 3.83 -1.36
N SER A 284 0.37 3.53 -0.35
CA SER A 284 0.74 2.65 0.76
C SER A 284 0.93 1.17 0.36
N LEU A 285 0.38 0.78 -0.80
CA LEU A 285 0.63 -0.49 -1.47
C LEU A 285 1.77 -0.39 -2.48
N SER A 286 2.43 0.77 -2.57
CA SER A 286 3.40 1.12 -3.62
C SER A 286 2.79 1.12 -5.03
N TYR A 287 1.50 1.45 -5.14
CA TYR A 287 0.86 1.69 -6.43
C TYR A 287 0.83 3.20 -6.68
N ASP A 288 1.84 3.69 -7.40
CA ASP A 288 1.94 5.09 -7.83
C ASP A 288 1.18 5.26 -9.17
N LEU A 289 -0.16 5.34 -9.08
CA LEU A 289 -1.07 5.45 -10.24
C LEU A 289 -0.81 6.68 -11.11
N ASP A 290 -0.22 7.72 -10.53
CA ASP A 290 0.18 8.94 -11.22
C ASP A 290 1.48 8.77 -12.01
N ARG A 291 2.28 7.74 -11.74
CA ARG A 291 3.47 7.38 -12.53
C ARG A 291 3.21 6.27 -13.55
N VAL A 292 2.20 5.41 -13.31
CA VAL A 292 1.83 4.26 -14.15
C VAL A 292 3.00 3.30 -14.44
N ILE A 293 3.89 3.17 -13.47
CA ILE A 293 5.04 2.27 -13.56
C ILE A 293 5.46 1.79 -12.17
N HIS A 294 5.99 0.57 -12.09
CA HIS A 294 6.64 0.07 -10.89
C HIS A 294 8.05 0.67 -10.83
N LEU A 295 8.18 1.85 -10.23
CA LEU A 295 9.44 2.56 -10.12
C LEU A 295 9.67 3.05 -8.70
N ARG A 296 10.75 2.54 -8.09
CA ARG A 296 11.25 3.02 -6.80
C ARG A 296 12.74 3.29 -6.90
N THR A 297 13.08 4.57 -6.93
CA THR A 297 14.45 5.08 -7.08
C THR A 297 15.12 5.30 -5.71
N ALA A 298 16.44 5.48 -5.69
CA ALA A 298 17.12 5.92 -4.46
C ALA A 298 16.70 7.35 -4.09
N SER A 299 16.46 8.17 -5.10
CA SER A 299 15.94 9.53 -4.96
C SER A 299 14.56 9.56 -4.30
N ASP A 300 13.69 8.59 -4.58
CA ASP A 300 12.41 8.46 -3.86
C ASP A 300 12.62 8.23 -2.37
N LEU A 301 13.58 7.39 -1.98
CA LEU A 301 13.91 7.15 -0.58
C LEU A 301 14.40 8.45 0.09
N LEU A 302 15.27 9.20 -0.59
CA LEU A 302 15.75 10.50 -0.13
C LEU A 302 14.61 11.50 0.06
N PHE A 303 13.64 11.54 -0.86
CA PHE A 303 12.50 12.45 -0.78
C PHE A 303 11.46 12.05 0.27
N ILE A 304 11.44 10.80 0.70
CA ILE A 304 10.51 10.28 1.70
C ILE A 304 11.06 10.43 3.13
N ASN A 305 12.36 10.20 3.31
CA ASN A 305 12.97 10.22 4.64
C ASN A 305 14.47 10.57 4.58
N PRO A 306 14.82 11.83 4.28
CA PRO A 306 16.22 12.21 4.11
C PRO A 306 17.03 12.03 5.39
N SER A 307 16.46 12.31 6.57
CA SER A 307 17.14 12.20 7.86
C SER A 307 17.67 10.80 8.15
N SER A 308 17.03 9.74 7.67
CA SER A 308 17.48 8.36 7.95
C SER A 308 18.64 7.93 7.07
N LEU A 309 18.81 8.55 5.90
CA LEU A 309 19.83 8.16 4.94
C LEU A 309 21.16 8.89 5.19
N SER A 310 21.16 9.84 6.13
CA SER A 310 22.32 10.66 6.50
C SER A 310 23.08 11.21 5.27
N PRO A 311 22.39 11.91 4.34
CA PRO A 311 23.00 12.37 3.10
C PRO A 311 24.12 13.36 3.37
N ARG A 312 25.20 13.20 2.60
CA ARG A 312 26.43 13.99 2.67
C ARG A 312 26.72 14.60 1.32
N TRP A 313 27.31 15.79 1.34
CA TRP A 313 27.77 16.43 0.12
C TRP A 313 29.08 15.82 -0.36
N LEU A 314 29.15 15.60 -1.67
CA LEU A 314 30.42 15.42 -2.36
C LEU A 314 30.77 16.71 -3.09
N ALA A 315 31.96 17.23 -2.81
CA ALA A 315 32.54 18.30 -3.61
C ALA A 315 32.87 17.74 -5.00
N GLY A 316 32.11 18.16 -6.01
CA GLY A 316 32.39 17.85 -7.41
C GLY A 316 33.51 18.74 -7.97
N THR A 317 34.09 18.33 -9.09
CA THR A 317 34.99 19.18 -9.88
C THR A 317 34.25 20.24 -10.69
N ASP A 318 32.96 20.02 -10.97
CA ASP A 318 32.09 20.96 -11.66
C ASP A 318 31.33 21.82 -10.64
N PRO A 319 31.55 23.15 -10.60
CA PRO A 319 30.89 24.04 -9.64
C PRO A 319 29.38 24.17 -9.88
N GLU A 320 28.89 23.84 -11.08
CA GLU A 320 27.48 23.90 -11.46
C GLU A 320 26.71 22.64 -11.06
N ILE A 321 27.41 21.56 -10.68
CA ILE A 321 26.80 20.29 -10.30
C ILE A 321 26.99 20.02 -8.82
N ALA A 322 25.88 19.82 -8.14
CA ALA A 322 25.81 19.33 -6.78
C ALA A 322 25.69 17.81 -6.76
N SER A 323 26.31 17.16 -5.76
CA SER A 323 26.22 15.72 -5.56
C SER A 323 25.93 15.39 -4.10
N LEU A 324 24.91 14.58 -3.86
CA LEU A 324 24.57 14.01 -2.56
C LEU A 324 24.85 12.52 -2.55
N VAL A 325 25.52 12.05 -1.51
CA VAL A 325 25.78 10.63 -1.26
C VAL A 325 25.14 10.20 0.04
N PHE A 326 24.49 9.04 0.02
CA PHE A 326 23.79 8.51 1.18
C PHE A 326 23.80 6.98 1.22
N ASN A 327 23.68 6.46 2.43
CA ASN A 327 23.65 5.03 2.69
C ASN A 327 22.24 4.49 2.48
N ILE A 328 22.13 3.43 1.68
CA ILE A 328 20.88 2.71 1.39
C ILE A 328 20.98 1.21 1.71
N SER A 329 22.00 0.79 2.46
CA SER A 329 22.14 -0.57 2.98
C SER A 329 20.89 -1.00 3.73
N GLY A 330 20.43 -2.22 3.43
CA GLY A 330 19.24 -2.80 4.04
C GLY A 330 17.90 -2.27 3.50
N GLN A 331 17.91 -1.34 2.54
CA GLN A 331 16.67 -0.89 1.88
C GLN A 331 16.24 -1.92 0.82
N SER A 332 15.21 -2.72 1.12
CA SER A 332 14.82 -3.88 0.31
C SER A 332 13.86 -3.60 -0.86
N PHE A 333 13.82 -2.36 -1.39
CA PHE A 333 12.70 -1.92 -2.23
C PHE A 333 13.07 -1.20 -3.53
N LEU A 334 14.34 -1.17 -3.93
CA LEU A 334 14.71 -0.55 -5.21
C LEU A 334 14.33 -1.47 -6.37
N HIS A 335 13.46 -0.96 -7.24
CA HIS A 335 12.96 -1.72 -8.38
C HIS A 335 12.54 -0.81 -9.52
N ALA A 336 12.62 -1.35 -10.72
CA ALA A 336 12.07 -0.75 -11.94
C ALA A 336 11.49 -1.86 -12.81
N GLY A 337 10.30 -1.62 -13.35
CA GLY A 337 9.64 -2.56 -14.26
C GLY A 337 8.38 -1.95 -14.85
N ILE A 338 7.97 -2.45 -16.01
CA ILE A 338 6.69 -2.07 -16.62
C ILE A 338 5.59 -2.79 -15.85
N GLY A 339 4.66 -2.04 -15.28
CA GLY A 339 3.61 -2.62 -14.45
C GLY A 339 2.66 -1.59 -13.87
N LEU A 340 1.47 -2.06 -13.52
CA LEU A 340 0.42 -1.29 -12.89
C LEU A 340 -0.30 -2.18 -11.88
N LEU A 341 -0.56 -1.63 -10.69
CA LEU A 341 -1.18 -2.34 -9.57
C LEU A 341 -0.39 -3.62 -9.20
N ASN A 342 -1.02 -4.78 -9.25
CA ASN A 342 -0.39 -6.06 -8.93
C ASN A 342 0.19 -6.78 -10.16
N ILE A 343 0.21 -6.14 -11.32
CA ILE A 343 0.71 -6.71 -12.58
C ILE A 343 2.05 -6.05 -12.92
N SER A 344 3.09 -6.85 -13.09
CA SER A 344 4.42 -6.38 -13.47
C SER A 344 5.06 -7.33 -14.47
N TYR A 345 5.61 -6.79 -15.55
CA TYR A 345 6.46 -7.50 -16.49
C TYR A 345 7.88 -6.96 -16.40
N TRP A 346 8.83 -7.89 -16.34
CA TRP A 346 10.26 -7.58 -16.35
C TRP A 346 10.65 -6.54 -15.28
N GLU A 347 10.09 -6.71 -14.07
CA GLU A 347 10.50 -5.95 -12.89
C GLU A 347 11.84 -6.47 -12.38
N GLY A 348 12.86 -5.61 -12.47
CA GLY A 348 14.16 -5.83 -11.86
C GLY A 348 14.20 -5.27 -10.45
N ARG A 349 14.77 -6.04 -9.52
CA ARG A 349 15.07 -5.58 -8.15
C ARG A 349 16.57 -5.48 -7.94
N VAL A 350 17.01 -4.44 -7.24
CA VAL A 350 18.42 -4.30 -6.84
C VAL A 350 18.63 -5.00 -5.50
N GLN A 351 19.59 -5.93 -5.47
CA GLN A 351 20.09 -6.55 -4.24
C GLN A 351 21.42 -5.91 -3.85
N ASP A 352 21.80 -6.02 -2.57
CA ASP A 352 23.13 -5.64 -2.08
C ASP A 352 23.50 -4.15 -2.28
N ALA A 353 22.50 -3.29 -2.48
CA ALA A 353 22.70 -1.86 -2.59
C ALA A 353 23.26 -1.28 -1.29
N HIS A 354 24.36 -0.52 -1.40
CA HIS A 354 25.05 0.05 -0.25
C HIS A 354 24.97 1.58 -0.25
N GLN A 355 25.31 2.20 -1.37
CA GLN A 355 25.42 3.64 -1.48
C GLN A 355 24.69 4.16 -2.71
N ALA A 356 24.01 5.30 -2.56
CA ALA A 356 23.45 6.05 -3.67
C ALA A 356 24.12 7.41 -3.79
N THR A 357 24.33 7.85 -5.03
CA THR A 357 24.78 9.20 -5.39
C THR A 357 23.70 9.84 -6.25
N VAL A 358 23.22 11.02 -5.86
CA VAL A 358 22.28 11.83 -6.64
C VAL A 358 22.98 13.10 -7.10
N ARG A 359 22.93 13.37 -8.41
CA ARG A 359 23.51 14.57 -9.03
C ARG A 359 22.43 15.49 -9.57
N PHE A 360 22.61 16.78 -9.35
CA PHE A 360 21.65 17.81 -9.77
C PHE A 360 22.36 19.14 -10.07
N ALA A 361 21.73 19.97 -10.90
CA ALA A 361 22.22 21.31 -11.20
C ALA A 361 22.05 22.22 -9.99
N ARG A 362 23.15 22.83 -9.52
CA ARG A 362 23.19 23.60 -8.27
C ARG A 362 22.28 24.83 -8.29
N GLY A 363 22.23 25.55 -9.41
CA GLY A 363 21.44 26.77 -9.54
C GLY A 363 19.94 26.55 -9.68
N SER A 364 19.52 25.43 -10.29
CA SER A 364 18.09 25.16 -10.57
C SER A 364 17.51 24.00 -9.77
N GLY A 365 18.34 23.21 -9.08
CA GLY A 365 17.92 21.99 -8.41
C GLY A 365 17.54 20.85 -9.36
N ARG A 366 17.64 21.04 -10.68
CA ARG A 366 17.20 20.03 -11.66
C ARG A 366 18.02 18.76 -11.52
N PHE A 367 17.31 17.65 -11.36
CA PHE A 367 17.91 16.33 -11.30
C PHE A 367 18.66 16.01 -12.60
N ILE A 368 19.81 15.35 -12.49
CA ILE A 368 20.61 14.93 -13.65
C ILE A 368 20.60 13.40 -13.72
N ASP A 369 21.04 12.77 -12.64
CA ASP A 369 21.12 11.31 -12.54
C ASP A 369 21.25 10.82 -11.10
N GLU A 370 21.01 9.53 -10.92
CA GLU A 370 21.44 8.78 -9.73
C GLU A 370 22.27 7.56 -10.13
N THR A 371 23.23 7.22 -9.27
CA THR A 371 24.01 5.98 -9.32
C THR A 371 23.85 5.24 -8.00
N ILE A 372 23.71 3.92 -8.06
CA ILE A 372 23.77 3.05 -6.88
C ILE A 372 24.92 2.06 -7.04
N THR A 373 25.67 1.85 -5.96
CA THR A 373 26.75 0.88 -5.89
C THR A 373 26.56 -0.10 -4.72
N ASP A 374 27.18 -1.26 -4.84
CA ASP A 374 27.36 -2.19 -3.72
C ASP A 374 28.49 -1.73 -2.78
N GLU A 375 28.84 -2.57 -1.80
CA GLU A 375 29.91 -2.33 -0.82
C GLU A 375 31.32 -2.31 -1.45
N THR A 376 31.49 -2.96 -2.62
CA THR A 376 32.76 -2.99 -3.36
C THR A 376 32.94 -1.79 -4.28
N GLY A 377 31.90 -0.96 -4.43
CA GLY A 377 31.85 0.15 -5.38
C GLY A 377 31.41 -0.25 -6.78
N GLN A 378 30.99 -1.50 -7.00
CA GLN A 378 30.43 -1.93 -8.28
C GLN A 378 29.10 -1.23 -8.50
N GLN A 379 28.94 -0.58 -9.67
CA GLN A 379 27.67 0.01 -10.05
C GLN A 379 26.62 -1.08 -10.29
N LEU A 380 25.47 -0.95 -9.61
CA LEU A 380 24.31 -1.81 -9.72
C LEU A 380 23.18 -1.17 -10.53
N TRP A 381 23.09 0.16 -10.47
CA TRP A 381 22.02 0.93 -11.10
C TRP A 381 22.50 2.33 -11.50
N LYS A 382 22.01 2.80 -12.64
CA LYS A 382 22.18 4.17 -13.12
C LYS A 382 20.88 4.67 -13.74
N MET A 383 20.27 5.69 -13.16
CA MET A 383 19.15 6.40 -13.78
C MET A 383 19.63 7.76 -14.27
N LYS A 384 19.21 8.17 -15.47
CA LYS A 384 19.58 9.44 -16.09
C LYS A 384 18.36 10.13 -16.68
N VAL A 385 18.23 11.43 -16.45
CA VAL A 385 17.25 12.28 -17.14
C VAL A 385 17.87 12.82 -18.42
N HIS A 386 17.19 12.64 -19.55
CA HIS A 386 17.66 13.06 -20.88
C HIS A 386 17.08 14.41 -21.31
N SER A 387 15.80 14.64 -21.02
CA SER A 387 15.11 15.88 -21.33
C SER A 387 14.06 16.22 -20.27
N TRP A 388 13.61 17.45 -20.30
CA TRP A 388 12.64 18.03 -19.39
C TRP A 388 11.57 18.74 -20.21
N PHE A 389 10.32 18.71 -19.73
CA PHE A 389 9.28 19.56 -20.30
C PHE A 389 9.59 21.04 -20.13
N ASP A 390 8.93 21.89 -20.93
CA ASP A 390 8.98 23.34 -20.77
C ASP A 390 8.61 23.75 -19.33
N GLY A 391 9.34 24.72 -18.79
CA GLY A 391 9.30 25.08 -17.36
C GLY A 391 10.24 24.23 -16.48
N GLY A 392 10.56 23.00 -16.89
CA GLY A 392 11.61 22.16 -16.31
C GLY A 392 11.34 21.67 -14.89
N HIS A 393 10.07 21.45 -14.54
CA HIS A 393 9.65 20.83 -13.28
C HIS A 393 9.46 19.31 -13.38
N PHE A 394 9.39 18.78 -14.61
CA PHE A 394 9.11 17.37 -14.89
C PHE A 394 10.08 16.81 -15.93
N PRO A 395 10.73 15.67 -15.65
CA PRO A 395 11.46 14.92 -16.66
C PRO A 395 10.52 14.46 -17.77
N GLU A 396 10.94 14.58 -19.02
CA GLU A 396 10.19 14.04 -20.16
C GLU A 396 10.70 12.65 -20.53
N ASN A 397 12.02 12.45 -20.48
CA ASN A 397 12.65 11.18 -20.84
C ASN A 397 13.65 10.73 -19.76
N ILE A 398 13.51 9.50 -19.29
CA ILE A 398 14.40 8.87 -18.30
C ILE A 398 14.87 7.52 -18.83
N THR A 399 16.16 7.22 -18.64
CA THR A 399 16.70 5.88 -18.85
C THR A 399 17.22 5.31 -17.53
N ILE A 400 16.97 4.03 -17.28
CA ILE A 400 17.47 3.31 -16.12
C ILE A 400 18.25 2.09 -16.60
N HIS A 401 19.51 1.98 -16.23
CA HIS A 401 20.33 0.79 -16.45
C HIS A 401 20.53 0.06 -15.12
N MET A 402 20.24 -1.23 -15.10
CA MET A 402 20.42 -2.11 -13.96
C MET A 402 21.37 -3.23 -14.36
N THR A 403 22.57 -3.26 -13.78
CA THR A 403 23.64 -4.21 -14.17
C THR A 403 23.56 -5.55 -13.43
N GLY A 404 22.74 -5.63 -12.39
CA GLY A 404 22.51 -6.84 -11.58
C GLY A 404 21.06 -6.99 -11.15
N ALA A 405 20.12 -6.69 -12.03
CA ALA A 405 18.69 -6.77 -11.75
C ALA A 405 18.28 -8.21 -11.45
N GLN A 406 17.63 -8.42 -10.31
CA GLN A 406 16.98 -9.68 -9.98
C GLN A 406 15.57 -9.70 -10.58
N VAL A 407 15.34 -10.54 -11.59
CA VAL A 407 14.04 -10.80 -12.22
C VAL A 407 13.63 -12.23 -11.88
N GLY A 408 12.66 -12.39 -10.97
CA GLY A 408 12.34 -13.70 -10.40
C GLY A 408 13.57 -14.31 -9.71
N THR A 409 14.01 -15.48 -10.15
CA THR A 409 15.23 -16.16 -9.64
C THR A 409 16.49 -15.84 -10.42
N ARG A 410 16.40 -15.09 -11.53
CA ARG A 410 17.54 -14.78 -12.42
C ARG A 410 18.13 -13.41 -12.11
N LYS A 411 19.45 -13.31 -12.20
CA LYS A 411 20.16 -12.02 -12.29
C LYS A 411 20.43 -11.71 -13.75
N THR A 412 20.07 -10.51 -14.19
CA THR A 412 20.21 -10.08 -15.58
C THR A 412 20.53 -8.58 -15.65
N GLN A 413 20.94 -8.11 -16.83
CA GLN A 413 21.10 -6.68 -17.08
C GLN A 413 19.84 -6.15 -17.75
N LEU A 414 19.22 -5.15 -17.14
CA LEU A 414 18.05 -4.48 -17.70
C LEU A 414 18.37 -3.05 -18.08
N ARG A 415 17.71 -2.57 -19.13
CA ARG A 415 17.65 -1.17 -19.49
C ARG A 415 16.21 -0.78 -19.71
N LEU A 416 15.75 0.23 -18.98
CA LEU A 416 14.42 0.80 -19.15
C LEU A 416 14.51 2.15 -19.82
N GLU A 417 13.67 2.39 -20.82
CA GLU A 417 13.45 3.70 -21.43
C GLU A 417 12.03 4.14 -21.13
N LEU A 418 11.89 5.30 -20.49
CA LEU A 418 10.63 5.81 -20.01
C LEU A 418 10.39 7.21 -20.59
N LYS A 419 9.27 7.37 -21.30
CA LYS A 419 8.79 8.65 -21.79
C LYS A 419 7.52 9.02 -21.05
N PHE A 420 7.44 10.27 -20.64
CA PHE A 420 6.34 10.79 -19.85
C PHE A 420 5.54 11.81 -20.65
N GLN A 421 4.40 12.21 -20.09
CA GLN A 421 3.50 13.27 -20.55
C GLN A 421 2.94 14.00 -19.32
N GLN A 422 2.44 15.22 -19.53
CA GLN A 422 1.77 15.98 -18.48
C GLN A 422 0.26 15.91 -18.64
N VAL A 423 -0.44 15.39 -17.62
CA VAL A 423 -1.90 15.28 -17.63
C VAL A 423 -2.45 15.88 -16.35
N LYS A 424 -3.29 16.93 -16.49
CA LYS A 424 -3.88 17.65 -15.33
C LYS A 424 -2.82 18.08 -14.29
N GLY A 425 -1.63 18.47 -14.75
CA GLY A 425 -0.51 18.89 -13.89
C GLY A 425 0.25 17.75 -13.20
N GLN A 426 0.04 16.50 -13.60
CA GLN A 426 0.69 15.30 -13.06
C GLN A 426 1.64 14.66 -14.08
N TRP A 427 2.64 13.94 -13.57
CA TRP A 427 3.72 13.31 -14.34
C TRP A 427 3.39 11.87 -14.71
N LEU A 428 2.64 11.68 -15.80
CA LEU A 428 2.12 10.39 -16.23
C LEU A 428 3.07 9.73 -17.22
N LEU A 429 3.26 8.41 -17.15
CA LEU A 429 3.93 7.68 -18.23
C LEU A 429 3.14 7.89 -19.54
N ALA A 430 3.85 7.92 -20.66
CA ALA A 430 3.27 7.87 -22.00
C ALA A 430 3.69 6.56 -22.69
N GLU A 431 4.98 6.22 -22.59
CA GLU A 431 5.58 5.04 -23.21
C GLU A 431 6.66 4.47 -22.28
N GLY A 432 6.70 3.15 -22.12
CA GLY A 432 7.76 2.46 -21.38
C GLY A 432 8.28 1.25 -22.16
N LYS A 433 9.60 1.09 -22.18
CA LYS A 433 10.30 -0.07 -22.79
C LYS A 433 11.25 -0.68 -21.79
N THR A 434 11.26 -2.02 -21.69
CA THR A 434 12.28 -2.77 -20.94
C THR A 434 13.05 -3.66 -21.89
N PHE A 435 14.36 -3.47 -21.92
CA PHE A 435 15.32 -4.30 -22.65
C PHE A 435 16.09 -5.18 -21.67
N GLU A 436 16.38 -6.40 -22.08
CA GLU A 436 17.29 -7.30 -21.38
C GLU A 436 18.53 -7.51 -22.24
N ARG A 437 19.71 -7.45 -21.61
CA ARG A 437 20.94 -7.89 -22.27
C ARG A 437 21.08 -9.40 -22.16
N THR A 438 21.16 -10.06 -23.31
CA THR A 438 21.30 -11.52 -23.38
C THR A 438 22.74 -11.96 -23.08
N GLU A 439 22.95 -13.26 -22.94
CA GLU A 439 24.28 -13.86 -22.77
C GLU A 439 25.20 -13.60 -23.98
N SER A 440 24.65 -13.42 -25.18
CA SER A 440 25.42 -13.03 -26.38
C SER A 440 25.85 -11.56 -26.35
N GLY A 441 25.34 -10.77 -25.39
CA GLY A 441 25.64 -9.37 -25.21
C GLY A 441 24.73 -8.43 -26.01
N GLU A 442 23.78 -8.96 -26.78
CA GLU A 442 22.74 -8.22 -27.52
C GLU A 442 21.64 -7.72 -26.57
N GLU A 443 20.97 -6.63 -26.93
CA GLU A 443 19.82 -6.13 -26.17
C GLU A 443 18.52 -6.50 -26.88
N GLU A 444 17.65 -7.21 -26.18
CA GLU A 444 16.33 -7.62 -26.69
C GLU A 444 15.22 -6.87 -25.95
N LEU A 445 14.22 -6.37 -26.68
CA LEU A 445 13.03 -5.80 -26.07
C LEU A 445 12.19 -6.91 -25.44
N ARG A 446 11.85 -6.74 -24.16
CA ARG A 446 11.16 -7.74 -23.34
C ARG A 446 9.75 -7.34 -22.95
N ALA A 447 9.55 -6.05 -22.68
CA ALA A 447 8.24 -5.51 -22.40
C ALA A 447 8.08 -4.10 -22.98
N TYR A 448 6.84 -3.80 -23.32
CA TYR A 448 6.40 -2.51 -23.84
C TYR A 448 5.11 -2.11 -23.15
N CYS A 449 4.91 -0.81 -22.91
CA CYS A 449 3.62 -0.27 -22.51
C CYS A 449 3.38 1.13 -23.05
N GLU A 450 2.10 1.46 -23.16
CA GLU A 450 1.56 2.76 -23.53
C GLU A 450 0.49 3.17 -22.54
N VAL A 451 0.37 4.48 -22.35
CA VAL A 451 -0.66 5.08 -21.50
C VAL A 451 -1.35 6.20 -22.27
N GLU A 452 -2.64 6.03 -22.47
CA GLU A 452 -3.47 6.99 -23.18
C GLU A 452 -4.43 7.68 -22.21
N PRO A 453 -4.31 9.00 -22.00
CA PRO A 453 -5.26 9.74 -21.17
C PRO A 453 -6.65 9.70 -21.80
N LEU A 454 -7.66 9.36 -21.01
CA LEU A 454 -9.04 9.39 -21.50
C LEU A 454 -9.52 10.84 -21.58
N SER A 455 -10.15 11.18 -22.70
CA SER A 455 -10.83 12.47 -22.84
C SER A 455 -11.96 12.58 -21.80
N PRO A 456 -12.22 13.77 -21.24
CA PRO A 456 -13.39 13.95 -20.39
C PRO A 456 -14.65 13.56 -21.18
N PRO A 457 -15.66 12.94 -20.54
CA PRO A 457 -16.89 12.60 -21.23
C PRO A 457 -17.47 13.89 -21.84
N VAL A 458 -17.69 13.88 -23.15
CA VAL A 458 -18.39 14.96 -23.84
C VAL A 458 -19.75 15.08 -23.15
N PRO A 459 -20.13 16.25 -22.61
CA PRO A 459 -21.44 16.40 -22.00
C PRO A 459 -22.48 16.00 -23.04
N SER A 460 -23.37 15.08 -22.66
CA SER A 460 -24.49 14.68 -23.52
C SER A 460 -25.20 15.93 -24.01
N PRO A 461 -25.49 16.06 -25.31
CA PRO A 461 -26.25 17.20 -25.81
C PRO A 461 -27.54 17.27 -25.02
N VAL A 462 -27.87 18.50 -24.60
CA VAL A 462 -29.12 18.81 -23.89
C VAL A 462 -30.27 18.23 -24.72
N PRO A 463 -31.19 17.45 -24.13
CA PRO A 463 -32.35 16.96 -24.87
C PRO A 463 -33.15 18.15 -25.40
N GLY A 464 -33.08 18.42 -26.70
CA GLY A 464 -33.81 19.55 -27.31
C GLY A 464 -33.27 20.14 -28.60
N GLU A 465 -32.07 19.79 -29.07
CA GLU A 465 -31.65 20.15 -30.43
C GLU A 465 -31.74 18.91 -31.33
N GLU A 466 -32.89 18.79 -32.00
CA GLU A 466 -33.09 17.90 -33.13
C GLU A 466 -32.26 18.42 -34.31
N ASP A 467 -31.29 17.62 -34.76
CA ASP A 467 -30.81 17.65 -36.13
C ASP A 467 -31.05 16.27 -36.77
N PRO A 468 -31.35 16.24 -38.08
CA PRO A 468 -32.25 15.25 -38.65
C PRO A 468 -31.63 13.86 -38.75
N SER A 469 -32.50 12.90 -38.51
CA SER A 469 -32.33 11.47 -38.76
C SER A 469 -31.71 11.18 -40.12
N ASP A 470 -30.66 10.35 -40.13
CA ASP A 470 -30.47 9.36 -41.17
C ASP A 470 -30.28 7.98 -40.54
N ASP A 471 -31.00 7.04 -41.13
CA ASP A 471 -31.42 5.77 -40.60
C ASP A 471 -30.32 4.69 -40.56
N ALA A 472 -30.49 3.86 -39.52
CA ALA A 472 -30.40 2.40 -39.51
C ALA A 472 -29.05 1.63 -39.52
N SER A 473 -29.01 0.73 -38.54
CA SER A 473 -28.41 -0.62 -38.49
C SER A 473 -26.99 -0.74 -37.90
N GLY A 474 -26.68 -1.66 -36.99
CA GLY A 474 -27.48 -2.66 -36.29
C GLY A 474 -26.66 -3.24 -35.13
N GLN A 475 -27.37 -3.83 -34.16
CA GLN A 475 -26.79 -4.57 -33.05
C GLN A 475 -26.00 -5.80 -33.51
N GLY A 476 -24.89 -6.11 -32.85
CA GLY A 476 -24.26 -7.41 -32.97
C GLY A 476 -22.92 -7.50 -32.24
N SER A 477 -22.92 -8.11 -31.04
CA SER A 477 -21.72 -8.69 -30.45
C SER A 477 -21.10 -9.72 -31.39
N THR A 478 -19.79 -9.64 -31.61
CA THR A 478 -18.98 -10.80 -32.01
C THR A 478 -17.59 -10.73 -31.39
N ALA A 479 -17.29 -11.74 -30.58
CA ALA A 479 -15.93 -12.21 -30.37
C ALA A 479 -15.34 -12.69 -31.71
N GLY A 480 -14.06 -12.43 -31.95
CA GLY A 480 -13.34 -13.02 -33.09
C GLY A 480 -12.07 -12.28 -33.52
N SER A 481 -10.94 -12.69 -32.93
CA SER A 481 -9.61 -12.84 -33.53
C SER A 481 -8.80 -11.61 -34.03
N PRO A 482 -7.45 -11.71 -33.98
CA PRO A 482 -6.52 -10.58 -34.02
C PRO A 482 -6.13 -10.18 -35.44
N ARG A 483 -5.60 -8.96 -35.60
CA ARG A 483 -4.86 -8.56 -36.80
C ARG A 483 -3.58 -7.81 -36.42
N GLU A 484 -2.50 -8.39 -36.93
CA GLU A 484 -1.17 -7.89 -37.36
C GLU A 484 -0.45 -6.80 -36.55
#